data_AF-A0A5J9SS66-F1
#
_entry.id   AF-A0A5J9SS66-F1
#
_cell.length_a   1.000
_cell.length_b   1.000
_cell.length_c   1.000
_cell.angle_alpha   90.00
_cell.angle_beta   90.00
_cell.angle_gamma   90.00
#
_symmetry.space_group_name_H-M   'P 1'
#
loop_
_entity.id
_entity.type
_entity.pdbx_description
1 polymer ?
#
loop_
_entity_poly.entity_id
_entity_poly.type
_entity_poly.pdbx_seq_one_letter_code
_entity_poly.pdbx_strand_id
1 'polypeptide(L)'
;MAVPAPAKAVRALAASVAALVLLWCVHFRGGLAFSSPTNKGLIFNVHPVFMLIGFIILGSEAIMSYKILPWSHDTNKMVHMLLHAGALFLGSVGIYAAFKFHNESGIDNLYSLHSWVGLGAICLYSIQWLFGLLTFFFPGGTPTVRRRMLPWHVRSGLVVYVLALLAAELGFLEKLSFLQAGGLGRYSSEAMLVNFTALLVILLGTAVVLYVTAPMHNEHTHGYSAVHKP
;
A
#
# COMPACT_ATOMS: atom_id res chain seq x y z
N MET A 1 23.68 -7.55 7.87
CA MET A 1 22.76 -7.57 9.02
C MET A 1 21.51 -8.35 8.62
N ALA A 2 21.02 -9.28 9.44
CA ALA A 2 19.85 -10.09 9.10
C ALA A 2 18.57 -9.24 9.16
N VAL A 3 17.63 -9.45 8.22
CA VAL A 3 16.32 -8.78 8.24
C VAL A 3 15.59 -9.17 9.53
N PRO A 4 15.04 -8.21 10.31
CA PRO A 4 14.31 -8.51 11.54
C PRO A 4 13.13 -9.45 11.29
N ALA A 5 12.83 -10.34 12.24
CA ALA A 5 11.71 -11.30 12.12
C ALA A 5 10.36 -10.62 11.80
N PRO A 6 9.99 -9.47 12.41
CA PRO A 6 8.77 -8.75 12.04
C PRO A 6 8.74 -8.32 10.56
N ALA A 7 9.86 -7.85 10.01
CA ALA A 7 9.94 -7.46 8.62
C ALA A 7 9.82 -8.66 7.66
N LYS A 8 10.30 -9.84 8.07
CA LYS A 8 10.07 -11.10 7.31
C LYS A 8 8.59 -11.47 7.30
N ALA A 9 7.89 -11.34 8.43
CA ALA A 9 6.46 -11.62 8.51
C ALA A 9 5.63 -10.67 7.63
N VAL A 10 5.94 -9.37 7.64
CA VAL A 10 5.31 -8.38 6.76
C VAL A 10 5.50 -8.74 5.29
N ARG A 11 6.72 -9.13 4.89
CA ARG A 11 7.01 -9.56 3.51
C ARG A 11 6.28 -10.83 3.11
N ALA A 12 6.15 -11.79 4.02
CA ALA A 12 5.37 -13.00 3.78
C ALA A 12 3.88 -12.67 3.55
N LEU A 13 3.30 -11.81 4.40
CA LEU A 13 1.93 -11.32 4.23
C LEU A 13 1.75 -10.60 2.88
N ALA A 14 2.67 -9.70 2.53
CA ALA A 14 2.65 -8.99 1.25
C ALA A 14 2.72 -9.94 0.04
N ALA A 15 3.60 -10.95 0.10
CA ALA A 15 3.69 -11.97 -0.94
C ALA A 15 2.39 -12.80 -1.06
N SER A 16 1.79 -13.18 0.07
CA SER A 16 0.49 -13.86 0.07
C SER A 16 -0.63 -13.01 -0.51
N VAL A 17 -0.72 -11.73 -0.13
CA VAL A 17 -1.70 -10.77 -0.70
C VAL A 17 -1.52 -10.64 -2.21
N ALA A 18 -0.28 -10.48 -2.70
CA ALA A 18 0.01 -10.42 -4.13
C ALA A 18 -0.42 -11.70 -4.86
N ALA A 19 -0.07 -12.86 -4.31
CA ALA A 19 -0.43 -14.14 -4.91
C ALA A 19 -1.95 -14.34 -4.97
N LEU A 20 -2.68 -13.97 -3.92
CA LEU A 20 -4.13 -14.13 -3.88
C LEU A 20 -4.87 -13.15 -4.79
N VAL A 21 -4.46 -11.88 -4.88
CA VAL A 21 -5.11 -10.93 -5.81
C VAL A 21 -4.85 -11.31 -7.27
N LEU A 22 -3.65 -11.83 -7.57
CA LEU A 22 -3.34 -12.39 -8.89
C LEU A 22 -4.14 -13.65 -9.18
N LEU A 23 -4.24 -14.57 -8.21
CA LEU A 23 -5.07 -15.76 -8.33
C LEU A 23 -6.53 -15.39 -8.57
N TRP A 24 -7.07 -14.42 -7.83
CA TRP A 24 -8.42 -13.92 -8.05
C TRP A 24 -8.59 -13.39 -9.49
N CYS A 25 -7.75 -12.45 -9.90
CA CYS A 25 -7.93 -11.75 -11.16
C CYS A 25 -7.64 -12.65 -12.38
N VAL A 26 -6.62 -13.51 -12.30
CA VAL A 26 -6.21 -14.37 -13.42
C VAL A 26 -7.08 -15.62 -13.50
N HIS A 27 -7.22 -16.37 -12.39
CA HIS A 27 -7.92 -17.65 -12.42
C HIS A 27 -9.44 -17.48 -12.36
N PHE A 28 -9.96 -16.73 -11.38
CA PHE A 28 -11.41 -16.57 -11.22
C PHE A 28 -12.01 -15.53 -12.15
N ARG A 29 -11.29 -14.44 -12.45
CA ARG A 29 -11.79 -13.32 -13.28
C ARG A 29 -11.32 -13.30 -14.72
N GLY A 30 -10.60 -14.34 -15.13
CA GLY A 30 -10.32 -14.61 -16.54
C GLY A 30 -9.17 -13.79 -17.13
N GLY A 31 -8.38 -13.11 -16.29
CA GLY A 31 -7.15 -12.43 -16.72
C GLY A 31 -7.16 -10.91 -16.55
N LEU A 32 -6.10 -10.30 -17.09
CA LEU A 32 -5.80 -8.88 -17.05
C LEU A 32 -5.59 -8.40 -18.48
N ALA A 33 -6.25 -7.31 -18.89
CA ALA A 33 -6.04 -6.73 -20.21
C ALA A 33 -6.24 -5.21 -20.19
N PHE A 34 -5.39 -4.46 -20.90
CA PHE A 34 -5.61 -3.01 -21.04
C PHE A 34 -6.70 -2.65 -22.06
N SER A 35 -7.13 -3.61 -22.88
CA SER A 35 -8.25 -3.47 -23.82
C SER A 35 -8.89 -4.84 -24.04
N SER A 36 -10.20 -4.87 -24.21
CA SER A 36 -10.94 -6.09 -24.51
C SER A 36 -12.22 -5.73 -25.27
N PRO A 37 -12.46 -6.27 -26.47
CA PRO A 37 -13.67 -5.97 -27.23
C PRO A 37 -14.92 -6.62 -26.62
N THR A 38 -14.78 -7.79 -25.99
CA THR A 38 -15.92 -8.63 -25.57
C THR A 38 -16.12 -8.70 -24.06
N ASN A 39 -15.04 -8.64 -23.26
CA ASN A 39 -15.11 -8.73 -21.81
C ASN A 39 -14.35 -7.57 -21.16
N LYS A 40 -15.07 -6.48 -20.88
CA LYS A 40 -14.52 -5.28 -20.23
C LYS A 40 -14.06 -5.54 -18.79
N GLY A 41 -14.55 -6.60 -18.14
CA GLY A 41 -14.11 -7.02 -16.81
C GLY A 41 -12.61 -7.29 -16.72
N LEU A 42 -11.96 -7.71 -17.82
CA LEU A 42 -10.50 -7.90 -17.88
C LEU A 42 -9.73 -6.59 -17.70
N ILE A 43 -10.32 -5.46 -18.11
CA ILE A 43 -9.78 -4.12 -17.89
C ILE A 43 -9.91 -3.76 -16.42
N PHE A 44 -11.09 -3.99 -15.82
CA PHE A 44 -11.30 -3.72 -14.41
C PHE A 44 -10.33 -4.53 -13.52
N ASN A 45 -10.04 -5.79 -13.86
CA ASN A 45 -9.17 -6.65 -13.05
C ASN A 45 -7.73 -6.07 -12.88
N VAL A 46 -7.29 -5.18 -13.77
CA VAL A 46 -6.02 -4.44 -13.61
C VAL A 46 -6.06 -3.54 -12.37
N HIS A 47 -7.22 -2.95 -12.05
CA HIS A 47 -7.40 -2.05 -10.91
C HIS A 47 -7.00 -2.69 -9.57
N PRO A 48 -7.66 -3.75 -9.06
CA PRO A 48 -7.33 -4.30 -7.74
C PRO A 48 -5.88 -4.80 -7.66
N VAL A 49 -5.33 -5.39 -8.74
CA VAL A 49 -3.92 -5.84 -8.78
C VAL A 49 -2.96 -4.66 -8.60
N PHE A 50 -3.12 -3.61 -9.39
CA PHE A 50 -2.21 -2.46 -9.38
C PHE A 50 -2.36 -1.63 -8.10
N MET A 51 -3.59 -1.49 -7.58
CA MET A 51 -3.83 -0.78 -6.33
C MET A 51 -3.20 -1.50 -5.12
N LEU A 52 -3.31 -2.83 -5.05
CA LEU A 52 -2.69 -3.61 -3.97
C LEU A 52 -1.17 -3.63 -4.07
N ILE A 53 -0.61 -3.89 -5.27
CA ILE A 53 0.84 -3.92 -5.44
C ILE A 53 1.42 -2.53 -5.19
N GLY A 54 0.81 -1.48 -5.72
CA GLY A 54 1.25 -0.09 -5.55
C GLY A 54 1.07 0.42 -4.14
N PHE A 55 -0.16 0.74 -3.74
CA PHE A 55 -0.38 1.50 -2.51
C PHE A 55 -0.28 0.68 -1.23
N ILE A 56 -0.53 -0.63 -1.30
CA ILE A 56 -0.44 -1.49 -0.11
C ILE A 56 0.95 -2.09 0.00
N ILE A 57 1.42 -2.85 -0.99
CA ILE A 57 2.69 -3.61 -0.88
C ILE A 57 3.91 -2.71 -1.02
N LEU A 58 4.05 -1.97 -2.12
CA LEU A 58 5.18 -1.03 -2.28
C LEU A 58 5.09 0.10 -1.25
N GLY A 59 3.88 0.57 -0.92
CA GLY A 59 3.64 1.51 0.18
C GLY A 59 4.16 1.01 1.53
N SER A 60 3.92 -0.26 1.86
CA SER A 60 4.43 -0.90 3.09
C SER A 60 5.95 -0.93 3.13
N GLU A 61 6.60 -1.40 2.06
CA GLU A 61 8.06 -1.45 1.98
C GLU A 61 8.68 -0.04 2.04
N ALA A 62 8.04 0.94 1.40
CA ALA A 62 8.49 2.33 1.45
C ALA A 62 8.43 2.91 2.87
N ILE A 63 7.31 2.72 3.58
CA ILE A 63 7.11 3.22 4.95
C ILE A 63 8.10 2.59 5.93
N MET A 64 8.43 1.31 5.74
CA MET A 64 9.38 0.58 6.59
C MET A 64 10.85 0.75 6.21
N SER A 65 11.14 1.25 5.00
CA SER A 65 12.48 1.28 4.37
C SER A 65 13.61 1.73 5.31
N TYR A 66 13.43 2.83 6.04
CA TYR A 66 14.42 3.38 6.96
C TYR A 66 14.71 2.48 8.19
N LYS A 67 13.78 1.60 8.57
CA LYS A 67 13.97 0.64 9.67
C LYS A 67 14.52 -0.71 9.21
N ILE A 68 14.22 -1.14 7.99
CA ILE A 68 14.54 -2.49 7.51
C ILE A 68 15.81 -2.56 6.67
N LEU A 69 16.18 -1.48 5.97
CA LEU A 69 17.30 -1.48 5.04
C LEU A 69 18.59 -1.06 5.75
N PRO A 70 19.66 -1.87 5.70
CA PRO A 70 20.90 -1.61 6.45
C PRO A 70 21.83 -0.60 5.74
N TRP A 71 21.31 0.18 4.80
CA TRP A 71 22.09 1.11 3.99
C TRP A 71 22.21 2.49 4.63
N SER A 72 22.99 3.37 4.00
CA SER A 72 23.15 4.76 4.45
C SER A 72 21.81 5.49 4.47
N HIS A 73 21.69 6.52 5.31
CA HIS A 73 20.51 7.35 5.40
C HIS A 73 20.08 7.90 4.03
N ASP A 74 21.02 8.36 3.20
CA ASP A 74 20.70 8.91 1.89
C ASP A 74 20.31 7.85 0.86
N THR A 75 20.91 6.66 0.94
CA THR A 75 20.46 5.50 0.14
C THR A 75 19.03 5.10 0.51
N ASN A 76 18.72 4.98 1.81
CA ASN A 76 17.38 4.65 2.28
C ASN A 76 16.35 5.71 1.89
N LYS A 77 16.74 7.00 1.93
CA LYS A 77 15.91 8.11 1.45
C LYS A 77 15.56 8.00 -0.03
N MET A 78 16.55 7.67 -0.86
CA MET A 78 16.33 7.47 -2.30
C MET A 78 15.39 6.29 -2.52
N VAL A 79 15.61 5.16 -1.83
CA VAL A 79 14.76 3.96 -1.95
C VAL A 79 13.33 4.24 -1.50
N HIS A 80 13.13 4.90 -0.36
CA HIS A 80 11.82 5.36 0.12
C HIS A 80 11.08 6.17 -0.94
N MET A 81 11.76 7.17 -1.53
CA MET A 81 11.19 8.04 -2.55
C MET A 81 10.82 7.26 -3.83
N LEU A 82 11.71 6.38 -4.32
CA LEU A 82 11.50 5.59 -5.52
C LEU A 82 10.37 4.56 -5.35
N LEU A 83 10.27 3.91 -4.18
CA LEU A 83 9.19 2.98 -3.89
C LEU A 83 7.82 3.69 -3.88
N HIS A 84 7.73 4.88 -3.26
CA HIS A 84 6.51 5.68 -3.31
C HIS A 84 6.20 6.22 -4.71
N ALA A 85 7.21 6.56 -5.51
CA ALA A 85 7.02 6.95 -6.91
C ALA A 85 6.47 5.79 -7.75
N GLY A 86 7.02 4.58 -7.56
CA GLY A 86 6.51 3.36 -8.19
C GLY A 86 5.08 3.04 -7.74
N ALA A 87 4.77 3.22 -6.45
CA ALA A 87 3.42 3.05 -5.92
C ALA A 87 2.42 4.02 -6.59
N LEU A 88 2.79 5.30 -6.73
CA LEU A 88 1.97 6.30 -7.44
C LEU A 88 1.76 5.92 -8.90
N PHE A 89 2.82 5.52 -9.61
CA PHE A 89 2.72 5.08 -11.01
C PHE A 89 1.73 3.92 -11.16
N LEU A 90 1.88 2.86 -10.36
CA LEU A 90 0.97 1.71 -10.41
C LEU A 90 -0.45 2.11 -10.02
N GLY A 91 -0.61 2.92 -8.96
CA GLY A 91 -1.91 3.44 -8.54
C GLY A 91 -2.60 4.27 -9.62
N SER A 92 -1.88 5.12 -10.34
CA SER A 92 -2.41 5.88 -11.48
C SER A 92 -2.89 4.96 -12.60
N VAL A 93 -2.13 3.92 -12.94
CA VAL A 93 -2.55 2.91 -13.94
C VAL A 93 -3.78 2.13 -13.46
N GLY A 94 -3.84 1.77 -12.17
CA GLY A 94 -4.99 1.09 -11.58
C GLY A 94 -6.26 1.93 -11.62
N ILE A 95 -6.19 3.22 -11.28
CA ILE A 95 -7.33 4.14 -11.37
C ILE A 95 -7.73 4.36 -12.82
N TYR A 96 -6.77 4.55 -13.73
CA TYR A 96 -7.04 4.64 -15.17
C TYR A 96 -7.85 3.44 -15.66
N ALA A 97 -7.48 2.22 -15.26
CA ALA A 97 -8.19 1.01 -15.65
C ALA A 97 -9.65 0.97 -15.15
N ALA A 98 -9.91 1.45 -13.93
CA ALA A 98 -11.27 1.54 -13.39
C ALA A 98 -12.13 2.56 -14.17
N PHE A 99 -11.61 3.78 -14.40
CA PHE A 99 -12.31 4.79 -15.21
C PHE A 99 -12.56 4.31 -16.63
N LYS A 100 -11.57 3.67 -17.26
CA LYS A 100 -11.72 3.09 -18.60
C LYS A 100 -12.81 2.03 -18.63
N PHE A 101 -12.81 1.11 -17.66
CA PHE A 101 -13.84 0.09 -17.54
C PHE A 101 -15.24 0.69 -17.43
N HIS A 102 -15.43 1.70 -16.57
CA HIS A 102 -16.72 2.38 -16.41
C HIS A 102 -17.16 3.08 -17.71
N ASN A 103 -16.28 3.87 -18.31
CA ASN A 103 -16.59 4.61 -19.53
C ASN A 103 -16.93 3.68 -20.70
N GLU A 104 -16.17 2.60 -20.89
CA GLU A 104 -16.43 1.63 -21.95
C GLU A 104 -17.64 0.73 -21.68
N SER A 105 -18.13 0.67 -20.43
CA SER A 105 -19.29 -0.12 -20.03
C SER A 105 -20.55 0.72 -19.77
N GLY A 106 -20.47 2.05 -19.94
CA GLY A 106 -21.59 2.96 -19.66
C GLY A 106 -21.98 3.05 -18.18
N ILE A 107 -21.03 2.87 -17.27
CA ILE A 107 -21.22 2.96 -15.81
C ILE A 107 -20.82 4.35 -15.33
N ASP A 108 -21.60 4.95 -14.44
CA ASP A 108 -21.28 6.25 -13.85
C ASP A 108 -20.01 6.18 -12.99
N ASN A 109 -19.24 7.26 -12.98
CA ASN A 109 -18.02 7.35 -12.17
C ASN A 109 -18.28 8.06 -10.84
N LEU A 110 -17.44 7.75 -9.85
CA LEU A 110 -17.32 8.49 -8.59
C LEU A 110 -18.61 8.63 -7.77
N TYR A 111 -19.50 7.63 -7.77
CA TYR A 111 -20.72 7.66 -6.95
C TYR A 111 -20.59 6.89 -5.61
N SER A 112 -19.57 6.03 -5.46
CA SER A 112 -19.43 5.16 -4.29
C SER A 112 -18.47 5.73 -3.24
N LEU A 113 -18.66 5.35 -1.97
CA LEU A 113 -17.74 5.72 -0.88
C LEU A 113 -16.32 5.20 -1.15
N HIS A 114 -16.18 3.99 -1.72
CA HIS A 114 -14.89 3.45 -2.15
C HIS A 114 -14.18 4.44 -3.08
N SER A 115 -14.87 4.94 -4.10
CA SER A 115 -14.30 5.86 -5.08
C SER A 115 -13.91 7.22 -4.49
N TRP A 116 -14.68 7.76 -3.53
CA TRP A 116 -14.36 9.02 -2.86
C TRP A 116 -13.17 8.89 -1.93
N VAL A 117 -13.13 7.83 -1.12
CA VAL A 117 -12.00 7.54 -0.23
C VAL A 117 -10.74 7.22 -1.05
N GLY A 118 -10.86 6.45 -2.13
CA GLY A 118 -9.76 6.09 -3.02
C GLY A 118 -9.17 7.30 -3.74
N LEU A 119 -10.02 8.18 -4.29
CA LEU A 119 -9.57 9.42 -4.93
C LEU A 119 -8.91 10.38 -3.91
N GLY A 120 -9.50 10.52 -2.72
CA GLY A 120 -8.90 11.27 -1.63
C GLY A 120 -7.52 10.72 -1.24
N ALA A 121 -7.41 9.40 -1.11
CA ALA A 121 -6.17 8.72 -0.75
C ALA A 121 -5.06 8.99 -1.78
N ILE A 122 -5.29 8.80 -3.08
CA ILE A 122 -4.26 9.05 -4.10
C ILE A 122 -3.86 10.53 -4.20
N CYS A 123 -4.82 11.45 -4.05
CA CYS A 123 -4.53 12.89 -4.04
C CYS A 123 -3.62 13.24 -2.86
N LEU A 124 -3.97 12.79 -1.65
CA LEU A 124 -3.15 13.01 -0.46
C LEU A 124 -1.79 12.31 -0.56
N TYR A 125 -1.72 11.11 -1.14
CA TYR A 125 -0.47 10.41 -1.40
C TYR A 125 0.43 11.18 -2.35
N SER A 126 -0.12 11.75 -3.41
CA SER A 126 0.60 12.55 -4.39
C SER A 126 1.14 13.83 -3.74
N ILE A 127 0.31 14.53 -2.96
CA ILE A 127 0.72 15.71 -2.19
C ILE A 127 1.84 15.34 -1.20
N GLN A 128 1.69 14.23 -0.49
CA GLN A 128 2.66 13.74 0.49
C GLN A 128 4.01 13.42 -0.18
N TRP A 129 4.00 12.79 -1.35
CA TRP A 129 5.21 12.47 -2.11
C TRP A 129 5.89 13.73 -2.64
N LEU A 130 5.14 14.65 -3.25
CA LEU A 130 5.67 15.94 -3.72
C LEU A 130 6.24 16.77 -2.58
N PHE A 131 5.52 16.86 -1.46
CA PHE A 131 5.98 17.53 -0.25
C PHE A 131 7.28 16.89 0.27
N GLY A 132 7.33 15.56 0.31
CA GLY A 132 8.51 14.81 0.72
C GLY A 132 9.72 15.07 -0.19
N LEU A 133 9.50 15.04 -1.50
CA LEU A 133 10.51 15.33 -2.52
C LEU A 133 11.08 16.73 -2.34
N LEU A 134 10.22 17.76 -2.31
CA LEU A 134 10.65 19.16 -2.24
C LEU A 134 11.30 19.52 -0.90
N THR A 135 10.87 18.90 0.20
CA THR A 135 11.36 19.20 1.55
C THR A 135 12.63 18.42 1.91
N PHE A 136 12.65 17.11 1.64
CA PHE A 136 13.69 16.21 2.15
C PHE A 136 14.68 15.73 1.09
N PHE A 137 14.39 15.92 -0.21
CA PHE A 137 15.22 15.45 -1.31
C PHE A 137 15.78 16.59 -2.16
N PHE A 138 14.98 17.20 -3.05
CA PHE A 138 15.40 18.25 -3.98
C PHE A 138 14.25 19.23 -4.28
N PRO A 139 14.46 20.56 -4.23
CA PRO A 139 15.72 21.26 -3.93
C PRO A 139 16.15 21.14 -2.46
N GLY A 140 15.23 20.74 -1.59
CA GLY A 140 15.49 20.50 -0.18
C GLY A 140 15.28 21.75 0.68
N GLY A 141 14.49 21.60 1.76
CA GLY A 141 14.28 22.65 2.74
C GLY A 141 15.50 22.88 3.64
N THR A 142 15.54 24.06 4.29
CA THR A 142 16.55 24.36 5.32
C THR A 142 16.48 23.36 6.48
N PRO A 143 17.56 23.18 7.28
CA PRO A 143 17.55 22.28 8.43
C PRO A 143 16.38 22.54 9.41
N THR A 144 16.04 23.82 9.62
CA THR A 144 14.91 24.22 10.48
C THR A 144 13.57 23.76 9.91
N VAL A 145 13.35 23.95 8.60
CA VAL A 145 12.11 23.51 7.93
C VAL A 145 11.99 21.99 7.97
N ARG A 146 13.05 21.27 7.60
CA ARG A 146 13.07 19.79 7.64
C ARG A 146 12.74 19.26 9.02
N ARG A 147 13.38 19.80 10.08
CA ARG A 147 13.12 19.38 11.47
C ARG A 147 11.68 19.64 11.90
N ARG A 148 11.09 20.78 11.51
CA ARG A 148 9.70 21.12 11.85
C ARG A 148 8.68 20.28 11.09
N MET A 149 8.99 19.93 9.83
CA MET A 149 8.08 19.23 8.92
C MET A 149 8.12 17.71 9.08
N LEU A 150 9.24 17.14 9.52
CA LEU A 150 9.40 15.69 9.64
C LEU A 150 8.30 15.00 10.47
N PRO A 151 7.89 15.50 11.67
CA PRO A 151 6.82 14.86 12.43
C PRO A 151 5.47 14.89 11.71
N TRP A 152 5.21 15.96 10.95
CA TRP A 152 4.00 16.06 10.13
C TRP A 152 4.03 15.09 8.97
N HIS A 153 5.15 15.00 8.25
CA HIS A 153 5.36 14.04 7.18
C HIS A 153 5.13 12.60 7.65
N VAL A 154 5.70 12.20 8.78
CA VAL A 154 5.53 10.84 9.31
C VAL A 154 4.06 10.56 9.67
N ARG A 155 3.39 11.48 10.40
CA ARG A 155 1.99 11.29 10.81
C ARG A 155 1.03 11.29 9.62
N SER A 156 1.15 12.26 8.71
CA SER A 156 0.30 12.34 7.51
C SER A 156 0.52 11.13 6.61
N GLY A 157 1.76 10.65 6.47
CA GLY A 157 2.07 9.45 5.70
C GLY A 157 1.36 8.21 6.24
N LEU A 158 1.34 8.01 7.56
CA LEU A 158 0.59 6.92 8.18
C LEU A 158 -0.93 7.06 8.00
N VAL A 159 -1.47 8.27 8.13
CA VAL A 159 -2.90 8.52 7.87
C VAL A 159 -3.27 8.17 6.42
N VAL A 160 -2.46 8.60 5.45
CA VAL A 160 -2.66 8.28 4.03
C VAL A 160 -2.59 6.77 3.78
N TYR A 161 -1.65 6.08 4.43
CA TYR A 161 -1.55 4.63 4.34
C TYR A 161 -2.80 3.92 4.89
N VAL A 162 -3.32 4.37 6.03
CA VAL A 162 -4.59 3.84 6.59
C VAL A 162 -5.78 4.13 5.68
N LEU A 163 -5.83 5.30 5.03
CA LEU A 163 -6.86 5.61 4.03
C LEU A 163 -6.76 4.68 2.80
N ALA A 164 -5.54 4.34 2.37
CA ALA A 164 -5.35 3.39 1.27
C ALA A 164 -5.81 1.98 1.66
N LEU A 165 -5.54 1.52 2.89
CA LEU A 165 -6.07 0.27 3.42
C LEU A 165 -7.60 0.28 3.45
N LEU A 166 -8.21 1.35 3.99
CA LEU A 166 -9.66 1.52 4.01
C LEU A 166 -10.27 1.49 2.59
N ALA A 167 -9.64 2.18 1.63
CA ALA A 167 -10.07 2.15 0.24
C ALA A 167 -10.02 0.72 -0.35
N ALA A 168 -8.96 -0.05 -0.05
CA ALA A 168 -8.84 -1.43 -0.49
C ALA A 168 -9.95 -2.32 0.10
N GLU A 169 -10.22 -2.23 1.40
CA GLU A 169 -11.30 -2.98 2.05
C GLU A 169 -12.68 -2.65 1.47
N LEU A 170 -12.96 -1.36 1.25
CA LEU A 170 -14.19 -0.93 0.60
C LEU A 170 -14.30 -1.46 -0.84
N GLY A 171 -13.17 -1.49 -1.58
CA GLY A 171 -13.13 -1.99 -2.96
C GLY A 171 -13.35 -3.50 -3.06
N PHE A 172 -12.78 -4.29 -2.14
CA PHE A 172 -13.05 -5.72 -2.04
C PHE A 172 -14.52 -5.99 -1.74
N LEU A 173 -15.08 -5.30 -0.73
CA LEU A 173 -16.48 -5.45 -0.35
C LEU A 173 -17.42 -5.06 -1.49
N GLU A 174 -17.19 -3.92 -2.13
CA GLU A 174 -17.99 -3.43 -3.25
C GLU A 174 -17.95 -4.41 -4.42
N LYS A 175 -16.75 -4.83 -4.85
CA LYS A 175 -16.62 -5.75 -5.98
C LYS A 175 -17.25 -7.10 -5.69
N LEU A 176 -17.03 -7.66 -4.49
CA LEU A 176 -17.62 -8.93 -4.12
C LEU A 176 -19.15 -8.84 -4.06
N SER A 177 -19.69 -7.72 -3.55
CA SER A 177 -21.14 -7.47 -3.53
C SER A 177 -21.72 -7.43 -4.95
N PHE A 178 -21.06 -6.76 -5.90
CA PHE A 178 -21.48 -6.76 -7.30
C PHE A 178 -21.45 -8.16 -7.93
N LEU A 179 -20.42 -8.96 -7.64
CA LEU A 179 -20.33 -10.33 -8.14
C LEU A 179 -21.44 -11.22 -7.56
N GLN A 180 -21.75 -11.07 -6.28
CA GLN A 180 -22.84 -11.81 -5.62
C GLN A 180 -24.21 -11.39 -6.13
N ALA A 181 -24.43 -10.09 -6.36
CA ALA A 181 -25.64 -9.60 -7.03
C ALA A 181 -25.77 -10.18 -8.46
N GLY A 182 -24.63 -10.41 -9.14
CA GLY A 182 -24.54 -11.11 -10.43
C GLY A 182 -24.60 -12.63 -10.35
N GLY A 183 -24.90 -13.23 -9.19
CA GLY A 183 -25.13 -14.67 -9.04
C GLY A 183 -23.94 -15.47 -8.50
N LEU A 184 -22.82 -14.83 -8.11
CA LEU A 184 -21.74 -15.53 -7.43
C LEU A 184 -22.22 -16.05 -6.06
N GLY A 185 -22.01 -17.35 -5.80
CA GLY A 185 -22.38 -17.95 -4.51
C GLY A 185 -21.69 -17.27 -3.33
N ARG A 186 -22.46 -16.93 -2.28
CA ARG A 186 -21.95 -16.22 -1.09
C ARG A 186 -20.84 -16.96 -0.34
N TYR A 187 -20.87 -18.29 -0.39
CA TYR A 187 -19.86 -19.19 0.20
C TYR A 187 -19.00 -19.89 -0.86
N SER A 188 -18.96 -19.36 -2.08
CA SER A 188 -18.10 -19.91 -3.13
C SER A 188 -16.63 -19.74 -2.77
N SER A 189 -15.77 -20.59 -3.34
CA SER A 189 -14.32 -20.50 -3.16
C SER A 189 -13.77 -19.14 -3.60
N GLU A 190 -14.33 -18.52 -4.65
CA GLU A 190 -13.98 -17.17 -5.06
C GLU A 190 -14.30 -16.14 -3.97
N ALA A 191 -15.52 -16.18 -3.42
CA ALA A 191 -15.94 -15.25 -2.38
C ALA A 191 -15.09 -15.40 -1.10
N MET A 192 -14.79 -16.64 -0.70
CA MET A 192 -13.91 -16.91 0.44
C MET A 192 -12.49 -16.40 0.18
N LEU A 193 -11.94 -16.64 -1.02
CA LEU A 193 -10.61 -16.15 -1.38
C LEU A 193 -10.52 -14.62 -1.30
N VAL A 194 -11.54 -13.89 -1.79
CA VAL A 194 -11.57 -12.42 -1.70
C VAL A 194 -11.61 -11.97 -0.24
N ASN A 195 -12.46 -12.56 0.59
CA ASN A 195 -12.51 -12.25 2.02
C ASN A 195 -11.19 -12.54 2.74
N PHE A 196 -10.54 -13.67 2.47
CA PHE A 196 -9.22 -13.97 3.05
C PHE A 196 -8.15 -13.00 2.57
N THR A 197 -8.20 -12.57 1.29
CA THR A 197 -7.27 -11.55 0.78
C THR A 197 -7.43 -10.23 1.54
N ALA A 198 -8.67 -9.78 1.74
CA ALA A 198 -9.00 -8.58 2.50
C ALA A 198 -8.52 -8.68 3.97
N LEU A 199 -8.76 -9.82 4.64
CA LEU A 199 -8.23 -10.06 5.99
C LEU A 199 -6.69 -10.01 6.05
N LEU A 200 -5.99 -10.56 5.06
CA LEU A 200 -4.54 -10.47 4.99
C LEU A 200 -4.04 -9.04 4.72
N VAL A 201 -4.79 -8.21 3.98
CA VAL A 201 -4.49 -6.79 3.82
C VAL A 201 -4.61 -6.05 5.16
N ILE A 202 -5.64 -6.32 5.96
CA ILE A 202 -5.77 -5.78 7.31
C ILE A 202 -4.59 -6.20 8.20
N LEU A 203 -4.23 -7.48 8.19
CA LEU A 203 -3.11 -8.00 8.99
C LEU A 203 -1.77 -7.39 8.55
N LEU A 204 -1.53 -7.27 7.24
CA LEU A 204 -0.38 -6.59 6.67
C LEU A 204 -0.31 -5.13 7.12
N GLY A 205 -1.40 -4.39 6.94
CA GLY A 205 -1.51 -2.99 7.35
C GLY A 205 -1.24 -2.79 8.83
N THR A 206 -1.84 -3.62 9.68
CA THR A 206 -1.66 -3.60 11.13
C THR A 206 -0.20 -3.88 11.50
N ALA A 207 0.41 -4.91 10.91
CA ALA A 207 1.80 -5.26 11.17
C ALA A 207 2.76 -4.13 10.78
N VAL A 208 2.54 -3.48 9.64
CA VAL A 208 3.33 -2.32 9.20
C VAL A 208 3.20 -1.16 10.18
N VAL A 209 1.97 -0.79 10.56
CA VAL A 209 1.72 0.31 11.50
C VAL A 209 2.38 0.04 12.85
N LEU A 210 2.21 -1.16 13.41
CA LEU A 210 2.86 -1.56 14.66
C LEU A 210 4.39 -1.51 14.53
N TYR A 211 4.95 -2.03 13.44
CA TYR A 211 6.40 -2.07 13.23
C TYR A 211 7.03 -0.66 13.15
N VAL A 212 6.40 0.27 12.42
CA VAL A 212 6.94 1.63 12.27
C VAL A 212 6.68 2.52 13.47
N THR A 213 5.65 2.26 14.26
CA THR A 213 5.37 2.99 15.51
C THR A 213 6.08 2.41 16.73
N ALA A 214 6.54 1.16 16.68
CA ALA A 214 7.29 0.57 17.78
C ALA A 214 8.57 1.35 18.09
N PRO A 215 8.88 1.57 19.39
CA PRO A 215 10.12 2.22 19.81
C PRO A 215 11.32 1.40 19.32
N MET A 216 12.37 2.07 18.85
CA MET A 216 13.61 1.37 18.54
C MET A 216 14.23 0.89 19.85
N HIS A 217 14.38 -0.42 20.02
CA HIS A 217 15.10 -0.96 21.17
C HIS A 217 16.58 -0.62 20.99
N ASN A 218 17.07 0.40 21.69
CA ASN A 218 18.49 0.70 21.75
C ASN A 218 19.14 -0.34 22.68
N GLU A 219 19.67 -1.44 22.14
CA GLU A 219 20.52 -2.39 22.91
C GLU A 219 21.90 -1.80 23.28
N HIS A 220 22.06 -0.48 23.27
CA HIS A 220 23.27 0.20 23.71
C HIS A 220 22.96 1.23 24.80
N THR A 221 22.60 0.74 25.98
CA THR A 221 22.79 1.47 27.24
C THR A 221 22.94 0.46 28.37
N HIS A 222 24.11 0.48 29.02
CA HIS A 222 24.55 -0.36 30.14
C HIS A 222 25.21 -1.70 29.81
N GLY A 223 26.31 -1.64 29.05
CA GLY A 223 27.40 -2.60 29.23
C GLY A 223 28.03 -2.40 30.60
N TYR A 224 27.96 -3.44 31.43
CA TYR A 224 28.64 -3.66 32.70
C TYR A 224 29.79 -2.70 33.00
N SER A 225 29.51 -1.62 33.74
CA SER A 225 30.50 -0.91 34.54
C SER A 225 30.18 -1.17 36.00
N ALA A 226 30.40 -2.40 36.44
CA ALA A 226 30.43 -2.75 37.84
C ALA A 226 31.75 -3.46 38.13
N VAL A 227 32.47 -2.88 39.09
CA VAL A 227 33.59 -3.45 39.84
C VAL A 227 34.93 -3.52 39.11
N HIS A 228 35.70 -2.43 39.21
CA HIS A 228 36.95 -2.45 39.97
C HIS A 228 37.52 -1.04 40.11
N LYS A 229 37.68 -0.59 41.35
CA LYS A 229 38.77 0.32 41.74
C LYS A 229 39.33 -0.14 43.10
N PRO A 230 40.64 0.05 43.31
CA PRO A 230 41.49 -0.73 44.20
C PRO A 230 41.25 -0.50 45.69
#